data_AF-A0A453HYB6-F1
#
_entry.id   AF-A0A453HYB6-F1
#
_cell.length_a   1.000
_cell.length_b   1.000
_cell.length_c   1.000
_cell.angle_alpha   90.00
_cell.angle_beta   90.00
_cell.angle_gamma   90.00
#
_symmetry.space_group_name_H-M   'P 1'
#
loop_
_entity.id
_entity.type
_entity.pdbx_description
1 polymer ?
#
loop_
_entity_poly.entity_id
_entity_poly.type
_entity_poly.pdbx_seq_one_letter_code
_entity_poly.pdbx_strand_id
1 'polypeptide(L)'
;MQTMFRWKKLAVTVVKNEEGGNSVATVVLRGSTDSILDDLERAVDDGVNTYKSMCRDSRIIPGAAATEIELAKRLKEFSLKETG
;
A
#
# COMPACT_ATOMS: atom_id res chain seq x y z
N MET A 1 -12.47 3.13 3.79
CA MET A 1 -12.74 3.22 5.23
C MET A 1 -12.50 1.84 5.81
N GLN A 2 -11.25 1.51 6.15
CA GLN A 2 -10.94 0.30 6.93
C GLN A 2 -11.01 0.69 8.41
N THR A 3 -11.90 0.06 9.16
CA THR A 3 -11.90 0.16 10.62
C THR A 3 -10.94 -0.87 11.16
N MET A 4 -9.75 -0.43 11.56
CA MET A 4 -8.78 -1.30 12.19
C MET A 4 -9.01 -1.37 13.70
N PHE A 5 -9.10 -2.59 14.24
CA PHE A 5 -9.30 -2.83 15.66
C PHE A 5 -7.99 -3.25 16.33
N ARG A 6 -7.54 -2.45 17.30
CA ARG A 6 -6.32 -2.70 18.08
C ARG A 6 -6.67 -3.45 19.37
N TRP A 7 -6.44 -4.75 19.37
CA TRP A 7 -6.83 -5.64 20.47
C TRP A 7 -5.74 -5.69 21.55
N LYS A 8 -5.76 -4.76 22.51
CA LYS A 8 -4.91 -4.85 23.71
C LYS A 8 -5.50 -5.86 24.70
N LYS A 9 -4.91 -7.07 24.77
CA LYS A 9 -5.22 -8.13 25.76
C LYS A 9 -6.73 -8.41 25.95
N LEU A 10 -7.40 -8.83 24.89
CA LEU A 10 -8.78 -9.31 24.95
C LEU A 10 -8.90 -10.66 24.25
N ALA A 11 -9.84 -11.48 24.72
CA ALA A 11 -10.21 -12.71 24.03
C ALA A 11 -10.75 -12.37 22.63
N VAL A 12 -10.22 -13.04 21.61
CA VAL A 12 -10.63 -12.86 20.21
C VAL A 12 -11.39 -14.11 19.77
N THR A 13 -12.62 -13.92 19.30
CA THR A 13 -13.40 -15.00 18.69
C THR A 13 -13.14 -14.99 17.18
N VAL A 14 -12.56 -16.08 16.67
CA VAL A 14 -12.30 -16.24 15.23
C VAL A 14 -13.47 -16.99 14.60
N VAL A 15 -14.19 -16.33 13.70
CA VAL A 15 -15.23 -16.96 12.89
C VAL A 15 -14.62 -17.36 11.55
N LYS A 16 -14.74 -18.63 11.18
CA LYS A 16 -14.31 -19.16 9.89
C LYS A 16 -15.52 -19.36 8.99
N ASN A 17 -15.39 -19.00 7.72
CA ASN A 17 -16.41 -19.23 6.71
C ASN A 17 -15.97 -20.39 5.82
N GLU A 18 -16.71 -21.50 5.85
CA GLU A 18 -16.37 -22.74 5.14
C GLU A 18 -17.08 -22.87 3.78
N GLU A 19 -18.20 -22.19 3.57
CA GLU A 19 -19.08 -22.36 2.39
C GLU A 19 -18.84 -21.35 1.26
N GLY A 20 -17.74 -20.58 1.31
CA GLY A 20 -17.18 -19.95 0.12
C GLY A 20 -18.10 -19.00 -0.66
N GLY A 21 -18.84 -18.11 0.01
CA GLY A 21 -19.67 -17.09 -0.64
C GLY A 21 -19.12 -15.67 -0.59
N ASN A 22 -18.28 -15.38 0.42
CA ASN A 22 -17.76 -14.02 0.68
C ASN A 22 -16.24 -14.01 0.53
N SER A 23 -15.70 -13.20 -0.38
CA SER A 23 -14.26 -12.99 -0.55
C SER A 23 -13.73 -12.05 0.54
N VAL A 24 -13.73 -12.51 1.79
CA VAL A 24 -13.18 -11.78 2.94
C VAL A 24 -11.97 -12.55 3.46
N ALA A 25 -10.81 -11.90 3.45
CA ALA A 25 -9.58 -12.40 4.04
C ALA A 25 -9.20 -11.53 5.24
N THR A 26 -8.85 -12.17 6.35
CA THR A 26 -8.40 -11.49 7.58
C THR A 26 -6.93 -11.78 7.80
N VAL A 27 -6.11 -10.74 7.94
CA VAL A 27 -4.68 -10.85 8.28
C VAL A 27 -4.49 -10.42 9.73
N VAL A 28 -3.84 -11.26 10.54
CA VAL A 28 -3.57 -10.98 11.96
C VAL A 28 -2.11 -10.59 12.12
N LEU A 29 -1.86 -9.33 12.46
CA LEU A 29 -0.52 -8.80 12.73
C LEU A 29 -0.15 -8.97 14.20
N ARG A 30 1.11 -9.37 14.44
CA ARG A 30 1.67 -9.61 15.78
C ARG A 30 3.04 -8.95 15.87
N GLY A 31 3.27 -8.16 16.90
CA GLY A 31 4.51 -7.44 17.11
C GLY A 31 4.85 -7.33 18.60
N SER A 32 6.13 -7.08 18.89
CA SER A 32 6.66 -7.02 20.27
C SER A 32 6.27 -5.71 20.98
N THR A 33 6.14 -4.62 20.24
CA THR A 33 5.75 -3.30 20.73
C THR A 33 4.66 -2.70 19.83
N ASP A 34 3.90 -1.75 20.39
CA ASP A 34 2.88 -1.01 19.61
C ASP A 34 3.52 -0.28 18.41
N SER A 35 4.73 0.27 18.56
CA SER A 35 5.43 0.97 17.47
C SER A 35 5.73 0.05 16.27
N ILE A 36 6.16 -1.19 16.53
CA ILE A 36 6.42 -2.17 15.47
C ILE A 36 5.11 -2.60 14.80
N LEU A 37 4.03 -2.74 15.58
CA LEU A 37 2.71 -3.06 15.03
C LEU A 37 2.21 -1.94 14.12
N ASP A 38 2.36 -0.68 14.51
CA ASP A 38 1.95 0.48 13.71
C ASP A 38 2.74 0.55 12.38
N ASP A 39 4.05 0.25 12.40
CA ASP A 39 4.86 0.18 11.17
C ASP A 39 4.47 -1.00 10.28
N LEU A 40 4.17 -2.17 10.89
CA LEU A 40 3.77 -3.37 10.16
C LEU A 40 2.40 -3.23 9.51
N GLU A 41 1.45 -2.60 10.21
CA GLU A 41 0.15 -2.22 9.66
C GLU A 41 0.31 -1.36 8.42
N ARG A 42 1.09 -0.28 8.51
CA ARG A 42 1.35 0.62 7.38
C ARG A 42 1.93 -0.13 6.19
N ALA A 43 2.92 -0.99 6.42
CA ALA A 43 3.54 -1.78 5.36
C ALA A 43 2.53 -2.70 4.65
N VAL A 44 1.62 -3.33 5.41
CA VAL A 44 0.57 -4.20 4.85
C VAL A 44 -0.47 -3.38 4.09
N ASP A 45 -0.92 -2.27 4.63
CA ASP A 45 -1.88 -1.38 3.98
C ASP A 45 -1.33 -0.82 2.66
N ASP A 46 -0.08 -0.36 2.67
CA ASP A 46 0.61 0.13 1.47
C ASP A 46 0.77 -0.98 0.42
N GLY A 47 1.15 -2.19 0.85
CA GLY A 47 1.30 -3.34 -0.05
C GLY A 47 -0.02 -3.74 -0.71
N VAL A 48 -1.09 -3.86 0.07
CA VAL A 48 -2.44 -4.21 -0.42
C VAL A 48 -2.97 -3.11 -1.35
N ASN A 49 -2.79 -1.85 -0.98
CA ASN A 49 -3.24 -0.73 -1.78
C ASN A 49 -2.45 -0.60 -3.10
N THR A 50 -1.15 -0.89 -3.08
CA THR A 50 -0.30 -0.94 -4.28
C THR A 50 -0.78 -2.03 -5.22
N TYR A 51 -0.97 -3.25 -4.72
CA TYR A 51 -1.47 -4.36 -5.54
C TYR A 51 -2.87 -4.07 -6.10
N LYS A 52 -3.78 -3.54 -5.28
CA LYS A 52 -5.10 -3.10 -5.71
C LYS A 52 -5.04 -2.07 -6.84
N SER A 53 -4.08 -1.16 -6.78
CA SER A 53 -3.87 -0.15 -7.83
C SER A 53 -3.33 -0.80 -9.12
N MET A 54 -2.41 -1.76 -9.00
CA MET A 54 -1.90 -2.54 -10.15
C MET A 54 -2.97 -3.37 -10.85
N CYS A 55 -3.97 -3.87 -10.10
CA CYS A 55 -5.13 -4.56 -10.69
C CYS A 55 -6.03 -3.64 -11.51
N ARG A 56 -6.00 -2.32 -11.28
CA ARG A 56 -6.78 -1.32 -12.03
C ARG A 56 -6.03 -0.79 -13.24
N ASP A 57 -4.73 -0.51 -13.08
CA ASP A 57 -3.83 -0.10 -14.15
C ASP A 57 -2.51 -0.87 -14.02
N SER A 58 -2.18 -1.67 -15.02
CA SER A 58 -1.01 -2.55 -15.02
C SER A 58 0.26 -1.91 -15.57
N ARG A 59 0.23 -0.60 -15.90
CA ARG A 59 1.43 0.12 -16.36
C ARG A 59 2.35 0.40 -15.18
N ILE A 60 3.62 0.04 -15.32
CA ILE A 60 4.66 0.23 -14.31
C ILE A 60 5.73 1.16 -14.87
N ILE A 61 6.31 1.98 -14.00
CA ILE A 61 7.39 2.90 -14.32
C ILE A 61 8.67 2.47 -13.57
N PRO A 62 9.87 2.72 -14.13
CA PRO A 62 11.12 2.37 -13.47
C PRO A 62 11.31 3.20 -12.20
N GLY A 63 11.54 2.52 -11.07
CA GLY A 63 11.72 3.15 -9.75
C GLY A 63 13.12 3.73 -9.51
N ALA A 64 13.52 3.79 -8.23
CA ALA A 64 14.81 4.34 -7.80
C ALA A 64 15.09 5.76 -8.32
N ALA A 65 14.05 6.61 -8.32
CA ALA A 65 14.06 7.98 -8.84
C ALA A 65 14.35 8.12 -10.35
N ALA A 66 14.41 7.02 -11.12
CA ALA A 66 14.71 7.08 -12.55
C ALA A 66 13.68 7.89 -13.34
N THR A 67 12.40 7.74 -12.99
CA THR A 67 11.30 8.49 -13.58
C THR A 67 11.37 9.98 -13.31
N GLU A 68 11.74 10.36 -12.09
CA GLU A 68 11.86 11.75 -11.66
C GLU A 68 13.03 12.43 -12.36
N ILE A 69 14.16 11.74 -12.54
CA ILE A 69 15.33 12.24 -13.29
C ILE A 69 14.97 12.50 -14.76
N GLU A 70 14.28 11.55 -15.40
CA GLU A 70 13.86 11.71 -16.80
C GLU A 70 12.84 12.85 -16.97
N LEU A 71 11.88 12.96 -16.06
CA LEU A 71 10.90 14.04 -16.08
C LEU A 71 11.57 15.41 -15.90
N ALA A 72 12.55 15.52 -14.99
CA ALA A 72 13.30 16.75 -14.76
C ALA A 72 14.07 17.22 -16.00
N LYS A 73 14.68 16.29 -16.76
CA LYS A 73 15.36 16.60 -18.03
C LYS A 73 14.38 17.18 -19.06
N ARG A 74 13.24 16.51 -19.27
CA ARG A 74 12.22 16.94 -20.23
C ARG A 74 11.61 18.29 -19.88
N LEU A 75 11.35 18.54 -18.60
CA LEU A 75 10.86 19.84 -18.12
C LEU A 75 11.87 20.96 -18.40
N LYS A 76 13.18 20.69 -18.20
CA LYS A 76 14.24 21.65 -18.51
C LYS A 76 14.30 21.97 -20.01
N GLU A 77 14.22 20.97 -20.86
CA GLU A 77 14.20 21.14 -22.32
C GLU A 77 12.95 21.92 -22.77
N PHE A 78 11.79 21.64 -22.19
CA PHE A 78 10.55 22.36 -22.47
C PHE A 78 10.65 23.84 -22.07
N SER A 79 11.18 24.14 -20.88
CA SER A 79 11.37 25.52 -20.42
C SER A 79 12.30 26.32 -21.34
N LEU A 80 13.35 25.70 -21.89
CA LEU A 80 14.24 26.37 -22.84
C LEU A 80 13.57 26.64 -24.19
N LYS A 81 12.61 25.80 -24.59
CA LYS A 81 11.86 25.96 -25.84
C LYS A 81 10.83 27.09 -25.80
N GLU A 82 10.22 27.34 -24.64
CA GLU A 82 9.20 28.40 -24.47
C GLU A 82 9.80 29.80 -24.18
N THR A 83 11.10 29.87 -23.84
CA THR A 83 11.78 31.14 -23.50
C THR A 83 12.62 31.70 -24.67
N GLY A 84 12.41 31.19 -25.90
CA GLY A 84 12.97 31.71 -27.15
C GLY A 84 11.87 31.98 -28.16
#